data_AF-A0A256YH03-F1
#
_entry.id   AF-A0A256YH03-F1
#
_cell.length_a   1.000
_cell.length_b   1.000
_cell.length_c   1.000
_cell.angle_alpha   90.00
_cell.angle_beta   90.00
_cell.angle_gamma   90.00
#
_symmetry.space_group_name_H-M   'P 1'
#
loop_
_entity.id
_entity.type
_entity.pdbx_description
1 polymer ?
#
loop_
_entity_poly.entity_id
_entity_poly.type
_entity_poly.pdbx_seq_one_letter_code
_entity_poly.pdbx_strand_id
1 'polypeptide(L)'
;MQIIKSKKGFFLTIATILLILPLIFLISYYTGISETGREDSMGKMRCDELHYFVEDVRKDMERSVTIFGRRAAIYALDYIVETGRSLKNYTFICTSRCNVDCGEFSFDGNGSEAAIAELTLCGTLFGKNVTYMINHTIPEWTRRIEEHAIEMHFVANLSVAELRVVPIDAWHFALIVDYKIKANDEGGMCFYTESITRAMSNSSIIGLEDPLYMLQTEGHVMKYIDNCNASLKPDQITGCGTNGSMGSARGHAVFYTNISNMADYRDYCSGTTNDSPTAEELENYIFVVNKGAGLLCAASGMKECLNISSPRHFGGVISYKDTDLSGCDVTIPWIAGTGDMDNVPPHGYGGTPAPGCNDSLISSGDCIIIQNLDCTPEIHRVLLGFNSNETNTSCYYVSDIEENYNSNCTTENYSNGPCFFDRLDGNLNLSQKYVDQSLEYFNNSLIGLETIVDLYELKQYSSMYPSIEIYPNATWVDYLYWQNVSGCSVMGYCGVMGDRLKLDCPHSYKYEVDTSCSNVTTCP
;
A
#
# COMPACT_ATOMS: atom_id res chain seq x y z
N MET A 1 41.81 -21.39 -110.52
CA MET A 1 42.17 -20.68 -109.28
C MET A 1 40.91 -20.14 -108.61
N GLN A 2 40.08 -21.01 -108.03
CA GLN A 2 38.77 -20.62 -107.44
C GLN A 2 38.43 -21.41 -106.15
N ILE A 3 39.41 -22.08 -105.54
CA ILE A 3 39.21 -22.91 -104.33
C ILE A 3 39.88 -22.28 -103.06
N ILE A 4 40.40 -21.05 -103.16
CA ILE A 4 41.06 -20.36 -102.01
C ILE A 4 40.13 -19.34 -101.31
N LYS A 5 38.92 -19.08 -101.82
CA LYS A 5 38.01 -18.09 -101.20
C LYS A 5 37.15 -18.65 -100.05
N SER A 6 36.90 -19.96 -99.95
CA SER A 6 36.03 -20.51 -98.88
C SER A 6 36.76 -20.87 -97.56
N LYS A 7 38.10 -20.98 -97.56
CA LYS A 7 38.86 -21.30 -96.33
C LYS A 7 38.96 -20.14 -95.32
N LYS A 8 38.88 -18.89 -95.80
CA LYS A 8 38.93 -17.70 -94.92
C LYS A 8 37.62 -17.48 -94.14
N GLY A 9 36.48 -17.79 -94.76
CA GLY A 9 35.16 -17.71 -94.09
C GLY A 9 35.01 -18.73 -92.97
N PHE A 10 35.53 -19.95 -93.16
CA PHE A 10 35.53 -21.01 -92.14
C PHE A 10 36.43 -20.67 -90.95
N PHE A 11 37.61 -20.08 -91.19
CA PHE A 11 38.50 -19.63 -90.12
C PHE A 11 37.89 -18.50 -89.28
N LEU A 12 37.24 -17.52 -89.93
CA LEU A 12 36.57 -16.41 -89.24
C LEU A 12 35.37 -16.88 -88.41
N THR A 13 34.59 -17.84 -88.90
CA THR A 13 33.47 -18.43 -88.13
C THR A 13 33.96 -19.22 -86.92
N ILE A 14 35.02 -20.04 -87.07
CA ILE A 14 35.63 -20.74 -85.93
C ILE A 14 36.20 -19.75 -84.90
N ALA A 15 36.90 -18.70 -85.34
CA ALA A 15 37.44 -17.67 -84.45
C ALA A 15 36.33 -16.93 -83.70
N THR A 16 35.20 -16.68 -84.35
CA THR A 16 34.04 -16.04 -83.73
C THR A 16 33.37 -16.96 -82.72
N ILE A 17 33.21 -18.25 -83.03
CA ILE A 17 32.70 -19.25 -82.08
C ILE A 17 33.62 -19.38 -80.86
N LEU A 18 34.95 -19.42 -81.08
CA LEU A 18 35.94 -19.47 -80.00
C LEU A 18 35.95 -18.23 -79.10
N LEU A 19 35.52 -17.07 -79.61
CA LEU A 19 35.38 -15.83 -78.83
C LEU A 19 34.03 -15.71 -78.13
N ILE A 20 32.96 -16.25 -78.73
CA ILE A 20 31.61 -16.20 -78.15
C ILE A 20 31.47 -17.22 -77.00
N LEU A 21 32.08 -18.40 -77.11
CA LEU A 21 31.98 -19.46 -76.09
C LEU A 21 32.44 -19.00 -74.68
N PRO A 22 33.62 -18.36 -74.53
CA PRO A 22 34.07 -17.80 -73.26
C PRO A 22 33.18 -16.67 -72.76
N LEU A 23 32.64 -15.85 -73.67
CA LEU A 23 31.73 -14.76 -73.31
C LEU A 23 30.42 -15.31 -72.72
N ILE A 24 29.84 -16.34 -73.35
CA ILE A 24 28.64 -17.02 -72.84
C ILE A 24 28.94 -17.67 -71.49
N PHE A 25 30.09 -18.35 -71.34
CA PHE A 25 30.50 -18.94 -70.05
C PHE A 25 30.66 -17.88 -68.96
N LEU A 26 31.27 -16.74 -69.28
CA LEU A 26 31.47 -15.65 -68.33
C LEU A 26 30.15 -15.00 -67.93
N ILE A 27 29.23 -14.79 -68.88
CA ILE A 27 27.87 -14.30 -68.60
C ILE A 27 27.14 -15.30 -67.69
N SER A 28 27.16 -16.59 -68.04
CA SER A 28 26.46 -17.63 -67.26
C SER A 28 27.03 -17.79 -65.85
N TYR A 29 28.35 -17.64 -65.68
CA TYR A 29 29.01 -17.66 -64.38
C TYR A 29 28.66 -16.43 -63.55
N TYR A 30 28.67 -15.25 -64.17
CA TYR A 30 28.33 -14.00 -63.48
C TYR A 30 26.86 -13.96 -63.07
N THR A 31 25.93 -14.41 -63.94
CA THR A 31 24.51 -14.52 -63.59
C THR A 31 24.30 -15.49 -62.44
N GLY A 32 24.88 -16.70 -62.51
CA GLY A 32 24.73 -17.71 -61.46
C GLY A 32 25.29 -17.31 -60.09
N ILE A 33 26.43 -16.60 -60.05
CA ILE A 33 27.00 -16.09 -58.79
C ILE A 33 26.23 -14.87 -58.26
N SER A 34 25.76 -13.99 -59.15
CA SER A 34 24.98 -12.82 -58.73
C SER A 34 23.60 -13.19 -58.19
N GLU A 35 22.97 -14.24 -58.73
CA GLU A 35 21.69 -14.77 -58.24
C GLU A 35 21.86 -15.42 -56.88
N THR A 36 22.86 -16.30 -56.71
CA THR A 36 23.11 -16.96 -55.42
C THR A 36 23.46 -15.98 -54.30
N GLY A 37 24.25 -14.93 -54.57
CA GLY A 37 24.54 -13.90 -53.58
C GLY A 37 23.35 -13.01 -53.20
N ARG A 38 22.41 -12.76 -54.12
CA ARG A 38 21.19 -11.98 -53.84
C ARG A 38 20.15 -12.80 -53.09
N GLU A 39 19.91 -14.06 -53.48
CA GLU A 39 18.96 -14.94 -52.80
C GLU A 39 19.34 -15.19 -51.34
N ASP A 40 20.62 -15.44 -51.06
CA ASP A 40 21.12 -15.64 -49.69
C ASP A 40 20.97 -14.36 -48.83
N SER A 41 21.16 -13.17 -49.44
CA SER A 41 20.96 -11.89 -48.75
C SER A 41 19.49 -11.58 -48.46
N MET A 42 18.57 -11.88 -49.39
CA MET A 42 17.13 -11.66 -49.20
C MET A 42 16.54 -12.64 -48.21
N GLY A 43 16.91 -13.92 -48.29
CA GLY A 43 16.51 -14.93 -47.31
C GLY A 43 16.96 -14.55 -45.90
N LYS A 44 18.21 -14.10 -45.76
CA LYS A 44 18.73 -13.60 -44.48
C LYS A 44 17.95 -12.40 -43.94
N MET A 45 17.66 -11.39 -44.78
CA MET A 45 16.86 -10.24 -44.36
C MET A 45 15.47 -10.65 -43.87
N ARG A 46 14.79 -11.57 -44.56
CA ARG A 46 13.47 -12.08 -44.16
C ARG A 46 13.52 -12.87 -42.85
N CYS A 47 14.55 -13.70 -42.66
CA CYS A 47 14.75 -14.41 -41.40
C CYS A 47 15.03 -13.44 -40.24
N ASP A 48 15.82 -12.39 -40.48
CA ASP A 48 16.10 -11.36 -39.47
C ASP A 48 14.81 -10.59 -39.11
N GLU A 49 13.98 -10.21 -40.10
CA GLU A 49 12.67 -9.60 -39.86
C GLU A 49 11.73 -10.49 -39.05
N LEU A 50 11.65 -11.79 -39.37
CA LEU A 50 10.84 -12.76 -38.62
C LEU A 50 11.33 -12.89 -37.17
N HIS A 51 12.65 -12.89 -36.95
CA HIS A 51 13.22 -12.92 -35.62
C HIS A 51 12.84 -11.67 -34.80
N TYR A 52 12.96 -10.48 -35.38
CA TYR A 52 12.56 -9.25 -34.71
C TYR A 52 11.06 -9.20 -34.44
N PHE A 53 10.23 -9.68 -35.38
CA PHE A 53 8.79 -9.81 -35.16
C PHE A 53 8.47 -10.66 -33.92
N VAL A 54 9.11 -11.83 -33.80
CA VAL A 54 8.90 -12.72 -32.64
C VAL A 54 9.38 -12.08 -31.32
N GLU A 55 10.54 -11.42 -31.32
CA GLU A 55 11.03 -10.71 -30.13
C GLU A 55 10.13 -9.54 -29.72
N ASP A 56 9.58 -8.83 -30.70
CA ASP A 56 8.63 -7.74 -30.45
C ASP A 56 7.33 -8.28 -29.88
N VAL A 57 6.79 -9.38 -30.43
CA VAL A 57 5.63 -10.09 -29.87
C VAL A 57 5.88 -10.50 -28.42
N ARG A 58 7.07 -11.02 -28.10
CA ARG A 58 7.42 -11.42 -26.73
C ARG A 58 7.37 -10.24 -25.75
N LYS A 59 8.02 -9.13 -26.08
CA LYS A 59 8.01 -7.91 -25.26
C LYS A 59 6.62 -7.29 -25.14
N ASP A 60 5.84 -7.36 -26.22
CA ASP A 60 4.52 -6.79 -26.28
C ASP A 60 3.50 -7.63 -25.48
N MET A 61 3.65 -8.96 -25.45
CA MET A 61 2.90 -9.84 -24.57
C MET A 61 3.14 -9.54 -23.09
N GLU A 62 4.37 -9.29 -22.65
CA GLU A 62 4.65 -8.88 -21.25
C GLU A 62 3.90 -7.58 -20.87
N ARG A 63 3.86 -6.61 -21.79
CA ARG A 63 3.12 -5.34 -21.59
C ARG A 63 1.61 -5.56 -21.60
N SER A 64 1.11 -6.35 -22.53
CA SER A 64 -0.32 -6.56 -22.72
C SER A 64 -0.93 -7.31 -21.52
N VAL A 65 -0.26 -8.36 -21.04
CA VAL A 65 -0.62 -9.12 -19.84
C VAL A 65 -0.67 -8.22 -18.60
N THR A 66 0.22 -7.21 -18.49
CA THR A 66 0.17 -6.21 -17.41
C THR A 66 -1.08 -5.33 -17.48
N ILE A 67 -1.47 -4.89 -18.67
CA ILE A 67 -2.67 -4.07 -18.90
C ILE A 67 -3.93 -4.90 -18.60
N PHE A 68 -3.99 -6.14 -19.09
CA PHE A 68 -5.13 -7.03 -18.90
C PHE A 68 -5.30 -7.39 -17.43
N GLY A 69 -4.21 -7.78 -16.75
CA GLY A 69 -4.23 -8.11 -15.33
C GLY A 69 -4.75 -6.94 -14.49
N ARG A 70 -4.22 -5.72 -14.68
CA ARG A 70 -4.70 -4.55 -13.91
C ARG A 70 -6.17 -4.22 -14.21
N ARG A 71 -6.62 -4.30 -15.47
CA ARG A 71 -8.03 -4.09 -15.82
C ARG A 71 -8.93 -5.15 -15.22
N ALA A 72 -8.53 -6.41 -15.28
CA ALA A 72 -9.26 -7.52 -14.67
C ALA A 72 -9.38 -7.34 -13.15
N ALA A 73 -8.33 -6.90 -12.47
CA ALA A 73 -8.43 -6.57 -11.04
C ALA A 73 -9.43 -5.44 -10.76
N ILE A 74 -9.47 -4.38 -11.58
CA ILE A 74 -10.46 -3.30 -11.45
C ILE A 74 -11.89 -3.84 -11.63
N TYR A 75 -12.16 -4.72 -12.59
CA TYR A 75 -13.51 -5.27 -12.78
C TYR A 75 -13.90 -6.34 -11.76
N ALA A 76 -12.91 -7.04 -11.20
CA ALA A 76 -13.13 -7.90 -10.04
C ALA A 76 -13.57 -7.06 -8.82
N LEU A 77 -12.95 -5.88 -8.62
CA LEU A 77 -13.36 -4.92 -7.59
C LEU A 77 -14.74 -4.32 -7.87
N ASP A 78 -15.00 -3.89 -9.10
CA ASP A 78 -16.27 -3.31 -9.53
C ASP A 78 -17.45 -4.25 -9.21
N TYR A 79 -17.28 -5.57 -9.42
CA TYR A 79 -18.26 -6.56 -9.01
C TYR A 79 -18.54 -6.54 -7.49
N ILE A 80 -17.50 -6.42 -6.67
CA ILE A 80 -17.65 -6.36 -5.20
C ILE A 80 -18.37 -5.07 -4.81
N VAL A 81 -18.02 -3.94 -5.43
CA VAL A 81 -18.66 -2.63 -5.20
C VAL A 81 -20.14 -2.67 -5.59
N GLU A 82 -20.48 -3.24 -6.75
CA GLU A 82 -21.86 -3.30 -7.23
C GLU A 82 -22.74 -4.29 -6.43
N THR A 83 -22.17 -5.40 -5.96
CA THR A 83 -22.95 -6.50 -5.39
C THR A 83 -22.82 -6.67 -3.88
N GLY A 84 -21.79 -6.09 -3.26
CA GLY A 84 -21.42 -6.31 -1.86
C GLY A 84 -21.00 -7.75 -1.56
N ARG A 85 -20.61 -8.55 -2.57
CA ARG A 85 -20.28 -9.98 -2.42
C ARG A 85 -18.82 -10.24 -2.75
N SER A 86 -18.16 -11.03 -1.90
CA SER A 86 -16.77 -11.42 -2.13
C SER A 86 -16.64 -12.48 -3.23
N LEU A 87 -15.42 -12.65 -3.71
CA LEU A 87 -15.09 -13.59 -4.79
C LEU A 87 -14.71 -14.99 -4.30
N LYS A 88 -14.69 -15.26 -2.99
CA LYS A 88 -14.18 -16.51 -2.38
C LYS A 88 -14.58 -17.83 -3.05
N ASN A 89 -15.84 -17.92 -3.48
CA ASN A 89 -16.41 -19.15 -4.05
C ASN A 89 -16.46 -19.11 -5.59
N TYR A 90 -15.76 -18.16 -6.22
CA TYR A 90 -15.73 -18.03 -7.65
C TYR A 90 -14.93 -19.17 -8.29
N THR A 91 -15.45 -19.71 -9.37
CA THR A 91 -14.81 -20.75 -10.19
C THR A 91 -14.73 -20.27 -11.62
N PHE A 92 -13.61 -20.57 -12.29
CA PHE A 92 -13.39 -20.15 -13.66
C PHE A 92 -14.44 -20.75 -14.60
N ILE A 93 -15.12 -19.92 -15.41
CA ILE A 93 -16.10 -20.36 -16.41
C ILE A 93 -15.51 -20.18 -17.80
N CYS A 94 -15.14 -21.30 -18.43
CA CYS A 94 -14.70 -21.28 -19.82
C CYS A 94 -15.88 -21.03 -20.77
N THR A 95 -15.74 -20.05 -21.65
CA THR A 95 -16.72 -19.69 -22.68
C THR A 95 -16.06 -19.71 -24.07
N SER A 96 -16.87 -19.69 -25.13
CA SER A 96 -16.34 -19.62 -26.50
C SER A 96 -15.55 -18.33 -26.79
N ARG A 97 -15.60 -17.33 -25.90
CA ARG A 97 -14.84 -16.07 -26.04
C ARG A 97 -13.39 -16.20 -25.58
N CYS A 98 -13.07 -17.23 -24.80
CA CYS A 98 -11.73 -17.45 -24.26
C CYS A 98 -10.70 -17.83 -25.35
N ASN A 99 -11.16 -18.20 -26.56
CA ASN A 99 -10.32 -18.65 -27.68
C ASN A 99 -9.32 -19.75 -27.30
N VAL A 100 -9.75 -20.64 -26.39
CA VAL A 100 -9.06 -21.86 -25.98
C VAL A 100 -10.04 -23.03 -26.10
N ASP A 101 -9.52 -24.25 -26.22
CA ASP A 101 -10.36 -25.44 -26.15
C ASP A 101 -10.78 -25.67 -24.69
N CYS A 102 -12.03 -25.37 -24.34
CA CYS A 102 -12.55 -25.56 -22.99
C CYS A 102 -12.61 -27.03 -22.53
N GLY A 103 -12.41 -28.01 -23.43
CA GLY A 103 -12.25 -29.41 -23.08
C GLY A 103 -10.83 -29.78 -22.66
N GLU A 104 -9.83 -29.00 -23.08
CA GLU A 104 -8.42 -29.24 -22.79
C GLU A 104 -7.85 -28.22 -21.79
N PHE A 105 -8.30 -26.98 -21.84
CA PHE A 105 -7.87 -25.90 -20.97
C PHE A 105 -8.66 -25.91 -19.66
N SER A 106 -7.94 -26.08 -18.54
CA SER A 106 -8.48 -25.92 -17.19
C SER A 106 -7.62 -24.92 -16.42
N PHE A 107 -8.28 -23.98 -15.75
CA PHE A 107 -7.61 -23.10 -14.79
C PHE A 107 -7.63 -23.76 -13.41
N ASP A 108 -6.45 -24.01 -12.84
CA ASP A 108 -6.29 -24.58 -11.50
C ASP A 108 -6.20 -23.43 -10.47
N GLY A 109 -7.36 -22.92 -10.08
CA GLY A 109 -7.49 -21.85 -9.10
C GLY A 109 -8.95 -21.50 -8.84
N ASN A 110 -9.19 -20.82 -7.72
CA ASN A 110 -10.53 -20.41 -7.28
C ASN A 110 -10.47 -19.02 -6.64
N GLY A 111 -11.63 -18.47 -6.33
CA GLY A 111 -11.70 -17.16 -5.70
C GLY A 111 -11.43 -16.03 -6.70
N SER A 112 -10.82 -14.97 -6.19
CA SER A 112 -10.35 -13.82 -6.96
C SER A 112 -9.44 -14.18 -8.15
N GLU A 113 -8.59 -15.21 -8.02
CA GLU A 113 -7.68 -15.65 -9.09
C GLU A 113 -8.46 -16.13 -10.31
N ALA A 114 -9.49 -16.94 -10.08
CA ALA A 114 -10.34 -17.47 -11.13
C ALA A 114 -11.17 -16.37 -11.81
N ALA A 115 -11.62 -15.38 -11.05
CA ALA A 115 -12.31 -14.21 -11.60
C ALA A 115 -11.40 -13.38 -12.51
N ILE A 116 -10.18 -13.08 -12.05
CA ILE A 116 -9.18 -12.32 -12.83
C ILE A 116 -8.74 -13.10 -14.07
N ALA A 117 -8.60 -14.42 -13.95
CA ALA A 117 -8.28 -15.31 -15.08
C ALA A 117 -9.39 -15.30 -16.15
N GLU A 118 -10.66 -15.42 -15.75
CA GLU A 118 -11.79 -15.36 -16.69
C GLU A 118 -11.90 -13.99 -17.37
N LEU A 119 -11.77 -12.90 -16.61
CA LEU A 119 -11.78 -11.55 -17.15
C LEU A 119 -10.67 -11.36 -18.20
N THR A 120 -9.47 -11.84 -17.91
CA THR A 120 -8.32 -11.65 -18.80
C THR A 120 -8.40 -12.51 -20.06
N LEU A 121 -8.79 -13.79 -19.91
CA LEU A 121 -8.80 -14.73 -21.03
C LEU A 121 -10.08 -14.61 -21.88
N CYS A 122 -11.23 -14.38 -21.24
CA CYS A 122 -12.54 -14.49 -21.89
C CYS A 122 -13.24 -13.12 -22.04
N GLY A 123 -12.83 -12.11 -21.27
CA GLY A 123 -13.55 -10.84 -21.18
C GLY A 123 -14.92 -10.98 -20.52
N THR A 124 -15.11 -12.04 -19.72
CA THR A 124 -16.37 -12.34 -19.03
C THR A 124 -16.17 -12.42 -17.53
N LEU A 125 -17.28 -12.21 -16.81
CA LEU A 125 -17.40 -12.52 -15.39
C LEU A 125 -18.74 -13.25 -15.18
N PHE A 126 -18.72 -14.39 -14.50
CA PHE A 126 -19.84 -15.34 -14.44
C PHE A 126 -20.34 -15.78 -15.83
N GLY A 127 -19.44 -15.89 -16.81
CA GLY A 127 -19.77 -16.18 -18.22
C GLY A 127 -20.52 -15.06 -18.95
N LYS A 128 -20.73 -13.90 -18.30
CA LYS A 128 -21.38 -12.72 -18.90
C LYS A 128 -20.33 -11.73 -19.38
N ASN A 129 -20.58 -11.08 -20.51
CA ASN A 129 -19.66 -10.13 -21.11
C ASN A 129 -19.47 -8.89 -20.22
N VAL A 130 -18.22 -8.52 -19.98
CA VAL A 130 -17.85 -7.26 -19.32
C VAL A 130 -17.45 -6.27 -20.40
N THR A 131 -18.32 -5.29 -20.66
CA THR A 131 -18.16 -4.32 -21.77
C THR A 131 -16.80 -3.63 -21.78
N TYR A 132 -16.24 -3.36 -20.60
CA TYR A 132 -14.98 -2.65 -20.51
C TYR A 132 -13.72 -3.54 -20.67
N MET A 133 -13.88 -4.86 -20.72
CA MET A 133 -12.82 -5.78 -21.12
C MET A 133 -12.74 -5.96 -22.64
N ILE A 134 -13.71 -5.43 -23.40
CA ILE A 134 -13.64 -5.42 -24.87
C ILE A 134 -12.32 -4.75 -25.28
N ASN A 135 -11.58 -5.38 -26.20
CA ASN A 135 -10.26 -4.94 -26.65
C ASN A 135 -9.11 -5.06 -25.64
N HIS A 136 -9.35 -5.68 -24.48
CA HIS A 136 -8.39 -5.83 -23.39
C HIS A 136 -8.28 -7.27 -22.88
N THR A 137 -8.34 -8.24 -23.79
CA THR A 137 -8.24 -9.68 -23.48
C THR A 137 -7.14 -10.33 -24.31
N ILE A 138 -6.60 -11.45 -23.84
CA ILE A 138 -5.56 -12.21 -24.56
C ILE A 138 -5.99 -12.58 -25.99
N PRO A 139 -7.19 -13.13 -26.25
CA PRO A 139 -7.58 -13.52 -27.62
C PRO A 139 -7.62 -12.36 -28.61
N GLU A 140 -8.11 -11.20 -28.15
CA GLU A 140 -8.18 -9.99 -28.96
C GLU A 140 -6.79 -9.41 -29.24
N TRP A 141 -5.84 -9.58 -28.31
CA TRP A 141 -4.44 -9.22 -28.53
C TRP A 141 -3.77 -10.16 -29.53
N THR A 142 -3.95 -11.46 -29.36
CA THR A 142 -3.47 -12.49 -30.28
C THR A 142 -3.97 -12.22 -31.70
N ARG A 143 -5.27 -11.92 -31.87
CA ARG A 143 -5.84 -11.57 -33.17
C ARG A 143 -5.13 -10.39 -33.84
N ARG A 144 -4.80 -9.34 -33.08
CA ARG A 144 -4.08 -8.17 -33.60
C ARG A 144 -2.65 -8.49 -34.01
N ILE A 145 -1.97 -9.33 -33.24
CA ILE A 145 -0.62 -9.81 -33.58
C ILE A 145 -0.66 -10.63 -34.88
N GLU A 146 -1.64 -11.52 -35.01
CA GLU A 146 -1.81 -12.35 -36.21
C GLU A 146 -2.16 -11.51 -37.45
N GLU A 147 -3.00 -10.49 -37.29
CA GLU A 147 -3.31 -9.53 -38.36
C GLU A 147 -2.08 -8.74 -38.79
N HIS A 148 -1.27 -8.27 -37.83
CA HIS A 148 -0.04 -7.56 -38.14
C HIS A 148 1.02 -8.48 -38.78
N ALA A 149 1.07 -9.75 -38.40
CA ALA A 149 1.93 -10.74 -39.03
C ALA A 149 1.61 -10.88 -40.53
N ILE A 150 0.32 -10.94 -40.87
CA ILE A 150 -0.15 -11.03 -42.26
C ILE A 150 0.29 -9.81 -43.08
N GLU A 151 0.24 -8.59 -42.50
CA GLU A 151 0.73 -7.37 -43.14
C GLU A 151 2.24 -7.42 -43.45
N MET A 152 3.01 -8.16 -42.65
CA MET A 152 4.46 -8.38 -42.84
C MET A 152 4.79 -9.58 -43.74
N HIS A 153 3.78 -10.22 -44.34
CA HIS A 153 3.91 -11.48 -45.09
C HIS A 153 4.42 -12.65 -44.22
N PHE A 154 3.96 -12.71 -42.97
CA PHE A 154 4.17 -13.81 -42.04
C PHE A 154 2.85 -14.49 -41.69
N VAL A 155 2.91 -15.80 -41.45
CA VAL A 155 1.81 -16.58 -40.88
C VAL A 155 2.18 -16.85 -39.43
N ALA A 156 1.53 -16.16 -38.50
CA ALA A 156 1.70 -16.35 -37.07
C ALA A 156 0.46 -17.05 -36.47
N ASN A 157 0.68 -17.91 -35.48
CA ASN A 157 -0.35 -18.51 -34.66
C ASN A 157 0.11 -18.51 -33.21
N LEU A 158 -0.66 -17.86 -32.34
CA LEU A 158 -0.40 -17.84 -30.91
C LEU A 158 -1.51 -18.61 -30.19
N SER A 159 -1.12 -19.49 -29.27
CA SER A 159 -2.06 -20.26 -28.46
C SER A 159 -1.66 -20.23 -26.99
N VAL A 160 -2.64 -20.01 -26.10
CA VAL A 160 -2.42 -20.05 -24.65
C VAL A 160 -2.38 -21.50 -24.20
N ALA A 161 -1.31 -21.87 -23.49
CA ALA A 161 -1.14 -23.20 -22.92
C ALA A 161 -1.55 -23.23 -21.44
N GLU A 162 -1.15 -22.22 -20.66
CA GLU A 162 -1.43 -22.14 -19.23
C GLU A 162 -1.61 -20.67 -18.80
N LEU A 163 -2.45 -20.45 -17.80
CA LEU A 163 -2.69 -19.15 -17.19
C LEU A 163 -2.64 -19.28 -15.68
N ARG A 164 -1.91 -18.40 -15.00
CA ARG A 164 -1.83 -18.34 -13.54
C ARG A 164 -1.97 -16.90 -13.07
N VAL A 165 -2.62 -16.71 -11.92
CA VAL A 165 -2.77 -15.41 -11.23
C VAL A 165 -2.22 -15.61 -9.83
N VAL A 166 -1.14 -14.91 -9.47
CA VAL A 166 -0.42 -15.14 -8.21
C VAL A 166 0.08 -13.83 -7.58
N PRO A 167 0.17 -13.73 -6.25
CA PRO A 167 0.73 -12.55 -5.58
C PRO A 167 2.26 -12.51 -5.69
N ILE A 168 2.82 -11.31 -5.91
CA ILE A 168 4.28 -11.09 -5.95
C ILE A 168 4.76 -10.55 -4.61
N ASP A 169 4.14 -9.47 -4.15
CA ASP A 169 4.42 -8.76 -2.92
C ASP A 169 3.13 -8.08 -2.43
N ALA A 170 3.19 -7.29 -1.35
CA ALA A 170 2.03 -6.59 -0.82
C ALA A 170 1.38 -5.62 -1.82
N TRP A 171 2.10 -5.14 -2.84
CA TRP A 171 1.71 -4.07 -3.75
C TRP A 171 1.47 -4.54 -5.19
N HIS A 172 1.86 -5.77 -5.53
CA HIS A 172 1.84 -6.29 -6.89
C HIS A 172 1.38 -7.75 -6.96
N PHE A 173 0.76 -8.08 -8.08
CA PHE A 173 0.48 -9.45 -8.48
C PHE A 173 0.93 -9.71 -9.93
N ALA A 174 1.15 -10.98 -10.24
CA ALA A 174 1.53 -11.46 -11.55
C ALA A 174 0.39 -12.24 -12.19
N LEU A 175 0.15 -11.95 -13.46
CA LEU A 175 -0.53 -12.80 -14.40
C LEU A 175 0.56 -13.48 -15.24
N ILE A 176 0.65 -14.81 -15.14
CA ILE A 176 1.66 -15.60 -15.85
C ILE A 176 0.94 -16.37 -16.96
N VAL A 177 1.30 -16.07 -18.20
CA VAL A 177 0.75 -16.70 -19.39
C VAL A 177 1.85 -17.49 -20.07
N ASP A 178 1.69 -18.81 -20.09
CA ASP A 178 2.52 -19.67 -20.91
C ASP A 178 1.79 -19.88 -22.25
N TYR A 179 2.44 -19.49 -23.35
CA TYR A 179 1.86 -19.51 -24.68
C TYR A 179 2.82 -20.15 -25.69
N LYS A 180 2.28 -20.62 -26.81
CA LYS A 180 3.06 -21.17 -27.92
C LYS A 180 2.96 -20.24 -29.10
N ILE A 181 4.10 -19.91 -29.70
CA ILE A 181 4.16 -19.12 -30.92
C ILE A 181 4.73 -19.96 -32.06
N LYS A 182 3.98 -20.00 -33.15
CA LYS A 182 4.45 -20.50 -34.45
C LYS A 182 4.38 -19.36 -35.43
N ALA A 183 5.51 -19.01 -36.03
CA ALA A 183 5.57 -17.95 -37.02
C ALA A 183 6.40 -18.43 -38.21
N ASN A 184 5.87 -18.31 -39.42
CA ASN A 184 6.59 -18.69 -40.62
C ASN A 184 6.45 -17.63 -41.72
N ASP A 185 7.51 -17.49 -42.49
CA ASP A 185 7.51 -16.72 -43.73
C ASP A 185 6.51 -17.31 -44.73
N GLU A 186 5.78 -16.45 -45.47
CA GLU A 186 4.86 -16.89 -46.53
C GLU A 186 5.59 -17.68 -47.64
N GLY A 187 6.84 -17.31 -47.92
CA GLY A 187 7.72 -18.02 -48.86
C GLY A 187 8.31 -19.32 -48.31
N GLY A 188 8.06 -19.66 -47.03
CA GLY A 188 8.55 -20.87 -46.39
C GLY A 188 10.06 -20.92 -46.17
N MET A 189 10.77 -19.79 -46.34
CA MET A 189 12.22 -19.72 -46.22
C MET A 189 12.70 -19.81 -44.76
N CYS A 190 11.92 -19.24 -43.84
CA CYS A 190 12.23 -19.13 -42.43
C CYS A 190 11.01 -19.52 -41.61
N PHE A 191 11.22 -20.26 -40.52
CA PHE A 191 10.18 -20.58 -39.56
C PHE A 191 10.72 -20.50 -38.14
N TYR A 192 9.84 -20.09 -37.24
CA TYR A 192 10.04 -20.06 -35.81
C TYR A 192 8.96 -20.92 -35.16
N THR A 193 9.37 -21.82 -34.29
CA THR A 193 8.46 -22.66 -33.52
C THR A 193 9.06 -22.87 -32.16
N GLU A 194 8.49 -22.18 -31.18
CA GLU A 194 8.85 -22.39 -29.78
C GLU A 194 7.83 -23.31 -29.11
N SER A 195 8.29 -24.16 -28.21
CA SER A 195 7.42 -25.14 -27.55
C SER A 195 6.52 -24.49 -26.51
N ILE A 196 7.06 -23.60 -25.66
CA ILE A 196 6.35 -22.78 -24.66
C ILE A 196 7.21 -21.54 -24.34
N THR A 197 6.61 -20.35 -24.47
CA THR A 197 7.15 -19.04 -24.09
C THR A 197 6.35 -18.49 -22.91
N ARG A 198 6.98 -17.79 -21.97
CA ARG A 198 6.32 -17.21 -20.79
C ARG A 198 6.25 -15.69 -20.89
N ALA A 199 5.06 -15.13 -20.76
CA ALA A 199 4.84 -13.72 -20.46
C ALA A 199 4.36 -13.57 -19.02
N MET A 200 4.89 -12.60 -18.30
CA MET A 200 4.56 -12.34 -16.89
C MET A 200 4.27 -10.86 -16.72
N SER A 201 3.19 -10.51 -16.01
CA SER A 201 2.95 -9.14 -15.57
C SER A 201 3.58 -8.81 -14.23
N ASN A 202 3.81 -7.52 -14.03
CA ASN A 202 4.00 -6.93 -12.71
C ASN A 202 2.90 -5.86 -12.51
N SER A 203 1.71 -6.31 -12.12
CA SER A 203 0.51 -5.46 -12.03
C SER A 203 0.40 -4.88 -10.61
N SER A 204 0.56 -3.57 -10.49
CA SER A 204 0.39 -2.87 -9.21
C SER A 204 -1.08 -2.73 -8.80
N ILE A 205 -1.36 -2.88 -7.50
CA ILE A 205 -2.67 -2.62 -6.88
C ILE A 205 -2.78 -1.20 -6.30
N ILE A 206 -1.70 -0.41 -6.34
CA ILE A 206 -1.70 0.96 -5.81
C ILE A 206 -2.70 1.81 -6.62
N GLY A 207 -3.51 2.58 -5.89
CA GLY A 207 -4.60 3.39 -6.40
C GLY A 207 -5.89 2.60 -6.71
N LEU A 208 -5.93 1.29 -6.43
CA LEU A 208 -7.17 0.52 -6.46
C LEU A 208 -7.94 0.71 -5.14
N GLU A 209 -9.26 0.50 -5.19
CA GLU A 209 -10.10 0.49 -4.00
C GLU A 209 -9.80 -0.75 -3.16
N ASP A 210 -9.90 -0.62 -1.83
CA ASP A 210 -9.77 -1.74 -0.90
C ASP A 210 -11.10 -2.50 -0.80
N PRO A 211 -11.18 -3.73 -1.34
CA PRO A 211 -12.41 -4.50 -1.31
C PRO A 211 -12.83 -4.87 0.11
N LEU A 212 -11.92 -4.87 1.09
CA LEU A 212 -12.29 -5.19 2.46
C LEU A 212 -13.22 -4.12 3.06
N TYR A 213 -12.93 -2.83 2.85
CA TYR A 213 -13.82 -1.75 3.29
C TYR A 213 -15.18 -1.83 2.59
N MET A 214 -15.18 -2.13 1.29
CA MET A 214 -16.43 -2.29 0.54
C MET A 214 -17.29 -3.42 1.09
N LEU A 215 -16.68 -4.57 1.40
CA LEU A 215 -17.40 -5.71 1.95
C LEU A 215 -17.92 -5.46 3.37
N GLN A 216 -17.12 -4.81 4.23
CA GLN A 216 -17.47 -4.58 5.64
C GLN A 216 -18.43 -3.39 5.84
N THR A 217 -18.53 -2.50 4.85
CA THR A 217 -19.41 -1.31 4.91
C THR A 217 -20.55 -1.34 3.89
N GLU A 218 -20.81 -2.50 3.28
CA GLU A 218 -21.85 -2.68 2.24
C GLU A 218 -21.70 -1.71 1.04
N GLY A 219 -20.45 -1.32 0.74
CA GLY A 219 -20.10 -0.40 -0.35
C GLY A 219 -20.31 1.09 -0.02
N HIS A 220 -20.55 1.45 1.24
CA HIS A 220 -20.80 2.84 1.64
C HIS A 220 -19.52 3.65 1.88
N VAL A 221 -18.44 2.99 2.31
CA VAL A 221 -17.15 3.65 2.58
C VAL A 221 -16.11 3.14 1.60
N MET A 222 -15.46 4.08 0.92
CA MET A 222 -14.45 3.79 -0.08
C MET A 222 -13.08 4.22 0.41
N LYS A 223 -12.11 3.33 0.28
CA LYS A 223 -10.72 3.60 0.62
C LYS A 223 -9.81 3.11 -0.50
N TYR A 224 -8.80 3.89 -0.84
CA TYR A 224 -7.84 3.54 -1.88
C TYR A 224 -6.56 2.99 -1.25
N ILE A 225 -5.98 1.97 -1.86
CA ILE A 225 -4.71 1.38 -1.45
C ILE A 225 -3.59 2.32 -1.89
N ASP A 226 -2.95 2.98 -0.94
CA ASP A 226 -1.78 3.82 -1.18
C ASP A 226 -0.60 3.38 -0.31
N ASN A 227 0.56 3.25 -0.93
CA ASN A 227 1.80 2.91 -0.24
C ASN A 227 2.46 4.21 0.21
N CYS A 228 2.27 4.55 1.49
CA CYS A 228 2.89 5.71 2.09
C CYS A 228 3.39 5.41 3.50
N ASN A 229 4.27 6.29 3.99
CA ASN A 229 4.82 6.19 5.32
C ASN A 229 4.28 7.32 6.18
N ALA A 230 3.29 7.03 7.03
CA ALA A 230 2.89 7.93 8.11
C ALA A 230 3.52 7.47 9.43
N SER A 231 4.27 8.36 10.07
CA SER A 231 4.74 8.15 11.44
C SER A 231 3.56 8.35 12.40
N LEU A 232 3.32 7.39 13.28
CA LEU A 232 2.39 7.55 14.41
C LEU A 232 3.11 8.08 15.67
N LYS A 233 4.43 8.27 15.59
CA LYS A 233 5.26 8.67 16.72
C LYS A 233 5.27 10.19 16.87
N PRO A 234 4.88 10.74 18.03
CA PRO A 234 5.06 12.15 18.32
C PRO A 234 6.54 12.42 18.59
N ASP A 235 7.18 13.22 17.73
CA ASP A 235 8.62 13.53 17.79
C ASP A 235 8.91 15.00 18.09
N GLN A 236 7.90 15.88 18.00
CA GLN A 236 8.06 17.32 18.22
C GLN A 236 8.13 17.66 19.71
N ILE A 237 9.32 18.08 20.17
CA ILE A 237 9.56 18.49 21.56
C ILE A 237 9.18 19.96 21.73
N THR A 238 8.25 20.24 22.64
CA THR A 238 7.79 21.60 22.95
C THR A 238 8.43 22.17 24.21
N GLY A 239 8.96 21.31 25.09
CA GLY A 239 9.66 21.73 26.30
C GLY A 239 10.33 20.59 27.04
N CYS A 240 11.30 20.93 27.89
CA CYS A 240 11.99 19.96 28.75
C CYS A 240 12.10 20.50 30.16
N GLY A 241 11.79 19.65 31.13
CA GLY A 241 11.80 20.00 32.54
C GLY A 241 13.14 19.71 33.20
N THR A 242 13.39 20.44 34.29
CA THR A 242 14.51 20.17 35.21
C THR A 242 14.10 19.25 36.36
N ASN A 243 12.79 19.09 36.58
CA ASN A 243 12.18 18.25 37.61
C ASN A 243 10.83 17.69 37.09
N GLY A 244 10.41 16.52 37.57
CA GLY A 244 9.11 15.94 37.27
C GLY A 244 8.80 14.70 38.10
N SER A 245 7.54 14.27 38.13
CA SER A 245 7.20 12.94 38.63
C SER A 245 7.50 11.88 37.56
N MET A 246 7.65 10.62 37.96
CA MET A 246 7.69 9.53 36.99
C MET A 246 6.30 9.26 36.41
N GLY A 247 6.26 8.85 35.14
CA GLY A 247 5.03 8.51 34.42
C GLY A 247 4.67 9.50 33.32
N SER A 248 3.80 9.06 32.43
CA SER A 248 3.38 9.84 31.26
C SER A 248 1.91 10.24 31.37
N ALA A 249 1.57 11.40 30.82
CA ALA A 249 0.21 11.87 30.69
C ALA A 249 -0.02 12.45 29.29
N ARG A 250 -1.28 12.51 28.88
CA ARG A 250 -1.68 13.17 27.63
C ARG A 250 -2.96 13.98 27.85
N GLY A 251 -3.20 14.96 27.02
CA GLY A 251 -4.45 15.72 27.00
C GLY A 251 -4.32 17.06 26.31
N HIS A 252 -5.44 17.76 26.20
CA HIS A 252 -5.49 19.08 25.60
C HIS A 252 -4.96 20.14 26.56
N ALA A 253 -4.13 21.04 26.05
CA ALA A 253 -3.54 22.11 26.85
C ALA A 253 -4.59 23.10 27.34
N VAL A 254 -4.62 23.34 28.65
CA VAL A 254 -5.42 24.41 29.26
C VAL A 254 -4.51 25.31 30.07
N PHE A 255 -4.37 26.55 29.62
CA PHE A 255 -3.47 27.52 30.26
C PHE A 255 -4.11 28.12 31.50
N TYR A 256 -3.29 28.28 32.54
CA TYR A 256 -3.68 28.97 33.77
C TYR A 256 -4.29 30.33 33.46
N THR A 257 -3.71 31.13 32.56
CA THR A 257 -4.24 32.45 32.18
C THR A 257 -5.60 32.43 31.48
N ASN A 258 -6.00 31.31 30.87
CA ASN A 258 -7.29 31.20 30.18
C ASN A 258 -8.44 30.96 31.17
N ILE A 259 -8.12 30.51 32.38
CA ILE A 259 -9.06 30.42 33.49
C ILE A 259 -8.95 31.75 34.24
N SER A 260 -10.01 32.56 34.21
CA SER A 260 -9.88 34.02 34.36
C SER A 260 -9.76 34.57 35.79
N ASN A 261 -10.11 33.83 36.86
CA ASN A 261 -9.88 34.23 38.26
C ASN A 261 -9.75 33.05 39.27
N MET A 262 -9.10 33.30 40.42
CA MET A 262 -8.83 32.28 41.48
C MET A 262 -10.06 31.55 42.05
N ALA A 263 -11.22 32.21 42.11
CA ALA A 263 -12.48 31.59 42.52
C ALA A 263 -12.99 30.59 41.47
N ASP A 264 -12.71 30.87 40.18
CA ASP A 264 -13.12 30.03 39.06
C ASP A 264 -12.32 28.73 39.00
N TYR A 265 -11.09 28.63 39.54
CA TYR A 265 -10.35 27.35 39.51
C TYR A 265 -10.89 26.33 40.48
N ARG A 266 -11.31 26.76 41.68
CA ARG A 266 -12.02 25.85 42.60
C ARG A 266 -13.30 25.38 41.95
N ASP A 267 -14.03 26.30 41.30
CA ASP A 267 -15.32 26.00 40.70
C ASP A 267 -15.16 25.11 39.45
N TYR A 268 -14.15 25.36 38.61
CA TYR A 268 -13.72 24.56 37.46
C TYR A 268 -13.36 23.12 37.87
N CYS A 269 -12.59 22.99 38.95
CA CYS A 269 -12.21 21.71 39.54
C CYS A 269 -13.38 20.98 40.21
N SER A 270 -14.25 21.69 40.90
CA SER A 270 -15.35 21.10 41.68
C SER A 270 -16.63 20.85 40.89
N GLY A 271 -16.74 21.39 39.66
CA GLY A 271 -17.91 21.18 38.81
C GLY A 271 -19.13 21.99 39.23
N THR A 272 -18.94 23.09 39.97
CA THR A 272 -20.02 23.84 40.60
C THR A 272 -20.69 24.85 39.68
N THR A 273 -20.14 25.06 38.48
CA THR A 273 -20.70 25.93 37.43
C THR A 273 -21.04 25.14 36.17
N ASN A 274 -21.99 25.65 35.38
CA ASN A 274 -22.37 25.02 34.10
C ASN A 274 -21.25 25.02 33.05
N ASP A 275 -20.22 25.86 33.24
CA ASP A 275 -19.06 25.96 32.35
C ASP A 275 -17.87 25.10 32.83
N SER A 276 -18.04 24.35 33.91
CA SER A 276 -17.01 23.45 34.42
C SER A 276 -17.00 22.14 33.62
N PRO A 277 -15.81 21.62 33.27
CA PRO A 277 -15.72 20.35 32.57
C PRO A 277 -16.30 19.21 33.42
N THR A 278 -16.79 18.17 32.79
CA THR A 278 -17.08 16.89 33.43
C THR A 278 -15.79 16.25 33.97
N ALA A 279 -15.93 15.23 34.82
CA ALA A 279 -14.78 14.48 35.32
C ALA A 279 -13.95 13.87 34.17
N GLU A 280 -14.63 13.35 33.15
CA GLU A 280 -14.02 12.75 31.97
C GLU A 280 -13.32 13.78 31.08
N GLU A 281 -13.90 14.97 30.90
CA GLU A 281 -13.25 16.07 30.19
C GLU A 281 -12.00 16.57 30.92
N LEU A 282 -12.05 16.63 32.26
CA LEU A 282 -10.93 17.11 33.08
C LEU A 282 -9.72 16.17 33.02
N GLU A 283 -9.94 14.85 33.01
CA GLU A 283 -8.87 13.85 32.80
C GLU A 283 -8.18 14.03 31.44
N ASN A 284 -8.91 14.54 30.44
CA ASN A 284 -8.40 14.82 29.10
C ASN A 284 -7.67 16.17 28.99
N TYR A 285 -7.51 16.93 30.09
CA TYR A 285 -6.81 18.21 30.08
C TYR A 285 -5.45 18.16 30.76
N ILE A 286 -4.47 18.80 30.14
CA ILE A 286 -3.15 19.08 30.72
C ILE A 286 -3.13 20.53 31.18
N PHE A 287 -2.90 20.73 32.48
CA PHE A 287 -2.91 22.06 33.06
C PHE A 287 -1.56 22.74 32.93
N VAL A 288 -1.50 23.85 32.20
CA VAL A 288 -0.26 24.61 31.93
C VAL A 288 -0.19 25.85 32.80
N VAL A 289 0.72 25.85 33.77
CA VAL A 289 0.95 26.95 34.71
C VAL A 289 1.91 27.97 34.11
N ASN A 290 1.38 28.85 33.26
CA ASN A 290 2.12 29.93 32.59
C ASN A 290 2.23 31.23 33.41
N LYS A 291 1.73 31.25 34.66
CA LYS A 291 1.83 32.42 35.56
C LYS A 291 1.97 32.00 37.03
N GLY A 292 2.96 32.59 37.71
CA GLY A 292 3.15 32.61 39.17
C GLY A 292 2.56 31.43 39.99
N ALA A 293 3.22 30.26 39.97
CA ALA A 293 2.78 29.04 40.66
C ALA A 293 2.71 29.12 42.21
N GLY A 294 3.25 30.17 42.84
CA GLY A 294 3.36 30.29 44.30
C GLY A 294 2.04 30.34 45.08
N LEU A 295 0.89 30.44 44.40
CA LEU A 295 -0.45 30.38 45.00
C LEU A 295 -1.24 29.12 44.63
N LEU A 296 -0.70 28.27 43.75
CA LEU A 296 -1.40 27.10 43.20
C LEU A 296 -1.67 26.03 44.28
N CYS A 297 -0.65 25.73 45.11
CA CYS A 297 -0.78 24.82 46.25
C CYS A 297 -1.54 25.41 47.45
N ALA A 298 -1.69 26.74 47.49
CA ALA A 298 -2.39 27.45 48.56
C ALA A 298 -3.89 27.64 48.28
N ALA A 299 -4.32 27.44 47.03
CA ALA A 299 -5.73 27.53 46.64
C ALA A 299 -6.49 26.27 47.09
N SER A 300 -7.50 26.45 47.95
CA SER A 300 -8.40 25.38 48.39
C SER A 300 -9.09 24.71 47.18
N GLY A 301 -9.03 23.39 47.08
CA GLY A 301 -9.64 22.60 46.00
C GLY A 301 -8.69 22.21 44.86
N MET A 302 -7.57 22.91 44.68
CA MET A 302 -6.59 22.55 43.64
C MET A 302 -5.89 21.22 43.94
N LYS A 303 -5.63 20.91 45.22
CA LYS A 303 -5.03 19.64 45.62
C LYS A 303 -5.82 18.40 45.17
N GLU A 304 -7.15 18.49 45.17
CA GLU A 304 -8.01 17.39 44.69
C GLU A 304 -7.87 17.22 43.17
N CYS A 305 -7.78 18.33 42.44
CA CYS A 305 -7.57 18.37 40.99
C CYS A 305 -6.20 17.82 40.53
N LEU A 306 -5.23 17.80 41.44
CA LEU A 306 -3.87 17.33 41.20
C LEU A 306 -3.62 15.93 41.77
N ASN A 307 -4.67 15.29 42.28
CA ASN A 307 -4.59 13.98 42.89
C ASN A 307 -5.30 12.93 42.02
N ILE A 308 -4.56 11.94 41.52
CA ILE A 308 -5.07 10.86 40.68
C ILE A 308 -6.16 10.01 41.36
N SER A 309 -6.22 10.02 42.70
CA SER A 309 -7.27 9.33 43.45
C SER A 309 -8.59 10.12 43.54
N SER A 310 -8.60 11.39 43.12
CA SER A 310 -9.80 12.21 43.06
C SER A 310 -10.64 11.85 41.83
N PRO A 311 -11.98 11.78 41.90
CA PRO A 311 -12.80 11.57 40.70
C PRO A 311 -12.74 12.74 39.71
N ARG A 312 -12.19 13.90 40.11
CA ARG A 312 -12.03 15.08 39.26
C ARG A 312 -10.58 15.52 39.38
N HIS A 313 -9.75 15.06 38.45
CA HIS A 313 -8.33 15.42 38.35
C HIS A 313 -7.96 15.75 36.91
N PHE A 314 -6.91 16.55 36.73
CA PHE A 314 -6.29 16.76 35.43
C PHE A 314 -5.50 15.52 34.99
N GLY A 315 -5.30 15.35 33.69
CA GLY A 315 -4.42 14.29 33.17
C GLY A 315 -2.96 14.49 33.58
N GLY A 316 -2.53 15.75 33.69
CA GLY A 316 -1.18 16.12 34.14
C GLY A 316 -0.98 17.63 34.27
N VAL A 317 0.20 18.02 34.76
CA VAL A 317 0.55 19.44 35.00
C VAL A 317 1.89 19.79 34.38
N ILE A 318 1.94 20.96 33.75
CA ILE A 318 3.18 21.56 33.26
C ILE A 318 3.40 22.91 33.94
N SER A 319 4.57 23.12 34.51
CA SER A 319 4.98 24.40 35.09
C SER A 319 6.15 25.00 34.34
N TYR A 320 5.97 26.21 33.81
CA TYR A 320 7.05 26.95 33.12
C TYR A 320 8.21 27.28 34.06
N LYS A 321 7.91 27.49 35.35
CA LYS A 321 8.92 27.70 36.37
C LYS A 321 9.40 26.38 36.96
N ASP A 322 10.65 26.38 37.41
CA ASP A 322 11.19 25.39 38.34
C ASP A 322 10.63 25.65 39.75
N THR A 323 9.31 25.55 39.87
CA THR A 323 8.61 25.61 41.16
C THR A 323 8.40 24.19 41.61
N ASP A 324 8.93 23.86 42.78
CA ASP A 324 8.74 22.55 43.38
C ASP A 324 7.25 22.32 43.67
N LEU A 325 6.61 21.46 42.87
CA LEU A 325 5.22 21.05 43.03
C LEU A 325 5.06 19.99 44.13
N SER A 326 6.14 19.51 44.77
CA SER A 326 6.05 18.51 45.85
C SER A 326 5.20 19.00 47.04
N GLY A 327 5.20 20.30 47.34
CA GLY A 327 4.38 20.91 48.39
C GLY A 327 2.87 20.93 48.11
N CYS A 328 2.44 20.59 46.89
CA CYS A 328 1.04 20.46 46.49
C CYS A 328 0.47 19.04 46.75
N ASP A 329 1.30 18.06 47.12
CA ASP A 329 0.94 16.63 47.17
C ASP A 329 0.42 16.10 45.81
N VAL A 330 1.02 16.54 44.70
CA VAL A 330 0.63 16.13 43.34
C VAL A 330 0.92 14.66 43.11
N THR A 331 -0.09 13.89 42.70
CA THR A 331 0.05 12.46 42.37
C THR A 331 -0.23 12.14 40.90
N ILE A 332 -0.76 13.10 40.13
CA ILE A 332 -0.82 13.00 38.66
C ILE A 332 0.55 13.31 38.03
N PRO A 333 0.83 12.84 36.79
CA PRO A 333 2.08 13.16 36.11
C PRO A 333 2.31 14.67 35.96
N TRP A 334 3.50 15.14 36.33
CA TRP A 334 3.85 16.55 36.23
C TRP A 334 5.30 16.79 35.80
N ILE A 335 5.54 17.96 35.24
CA ILE A 335 6.85 18.44 34.81
C ILE A 335 7.00 19.94 35.14
N ALA A 336 8.17 20.33 35.62
CA ALA A 336 8.47 21.71 36.00
C ALA A 336 9.78 22.21 35.39
N GLY A 337 9.89 23.53 35.26
CA GLY A 337 11.07 24.18 34.69
C GLY A 337 11.16 24.07 33.18
N THR A 338 10.02 23.91 32.47
CA THR A 338 10.01 23.76 31.02
C THR A 338 10.48 25.00 30.24
N GLY A 339 10.51 26.15 30.90
CA GLY A 339 10.57 27.44 30.22
C GLY A 339 9.23 27.78 29.55
N ASP A 340 9.19 28.94 28.89
CA ASP A 340 8.02 29.35 28.12
C ASP A 340 7.91 28.51 26.84
N MET A 341 6.82 27.76 26.70
CA MET A 341 6.52 26.91 25.52
C MET A 341 5.44 27.53 24.61
N ASP A 342 5.07 28.79 24.86
CA ASP A 342 4.10 29.55 24.06
C ASP A 342 4.72 30.87 23.57
N ASN A 343 4.03 31.56 22.66
CA ASN A 343 4.42 32.89 22.18
C ASN A 343 3.63 34.02 22.84
N VAL A 344 2.90 33.74 23.93
CA VAL A 344 2.05 34.73 24.56
C VAL A 344 2.96 35.73 25.30
N PRO A 345 2.96 37.03 24.91
CA PRO A 345 3.86 38.04 25.46
C PRO A 345 3.82 38.09 27.00
N PRO A 346 4.95 38.40 27.64
CA PRO A 346 5.31 37.87 28.94
C PRO A 346 4.30 38.31 30.01
N HIS A 347 3.44 37.38 30.40
CA HIS A 347 2.65 37.49 31.63
C HIS A 347 3.23 36.62 32.75
N GLY A 348 4.40 36.02 32.54
CA GLY A 348 5.08 35.13 33.47
C GLY A 348 6.60 35.17 33.31
N TYR A 349 7.28 34.81 34.39
CA TYR A 349 8.74 34.71 34.52
C TYR A 349 9.19 33.29 34.11
N GLY A 350 9.00 32.89 32.85
CA GLY A 350 9.59 31.65 32.34
C GLY A 350 11.09 31.82 32.15
N GLY A 351 11.86 30.78 32.45
CA GLY A 351 13.26 30.70 32.03
C GLY A 351 13.36 30.47 30.53
N THR A 352 14.56 30.64 29.96
CA THR A 352 14.84 30.13 28.62
C THR A 352 14.74 28.60 28.64
N PRO A 353 13.98 27.96 27.73
CA PRO A 353 13.93 26.51 27.62
C PRO A 353 15.33 25.90 27.47
N ALA A 354 15.48 24.64 27.88
CA ALA A 354 16.72 23.90 27.65
C ALA A 354 17.04 23.80 26.13
N PRO A 355 18.32 23.83 25.73
CA PRO A 355 18.70 23.63 24.33
C PRO A 355 18.16 22.30 23.78
N GLY A 356 17.53 22.32 22.59
CA GLY A 356 16.92 21.14 21.98
C GLY A 356 15.48 20.84 22.40
N CYS A 357 14.83 21.79 23.10
CA CYS A 357 13.48 21.63 23.63
C CYS A 357 12.52 22.76 23.22
N ASN A 358 12.84 23.48 22.14
CA ASN A 358 12.06 24.64 21.67
C ASN A 358 11.72 24.46 20.18
N ASP A 359 11.30 23.24 19.81
CA ASP A 359 11.06 22.91 18.42
C ASP A 359 9.64 23.29 17.98
N SER A 360 8.71 23.53 18.93
CA SER A 360 7.33 23.90 18.66
C SER A 360 6.67 24.65 19.84
N LEU A 361 5.75 25.55 19.52
CA LEU A 361 4.96 26.31 20.49
C LEU A 361 3.59 25.68 20.68
N ILE A 362 3.04 25.78 21.89
CA ILE A 362 1.72 25.26 22.25
C ILE A 362 0.69 26.38 22.44
N SER A 363 -0.56 26.07 22.12
CA SER A 363 -1.77 26.89 22.30
C SER A 363 -2.85 26.11 23.05
N SER A 364 -3.85 26.82 23.57
CA SER A 364 -4.94 26.15 24.31
C SER A 364 -5.73 25.25 23.37
N GLY A 365 -5.95 24.00 23.77
CA GLY A 365 -6.61 22.99 22.96
C GLY A 365 -5.65 22.07 22.20
N ASP A 366 -4.36 22.42 22.08
CA ASP A 366 -3.37 21.55 21.44
C ASP A 366 -3.22 20.24 22.22
N CYS A 367 -3.05 19.13 21.50
CA CYS A 367 -2.78 17.84 22.14
C CYS A 367 -1.34 17.81 22.65
N ILE A 368 -1.17 17.58 23.95
CA ILE A 368 0.14 17.55 24.60
C ILE A 368 0.35 16.22 25.29
N ILE A 369 1.60 15.77 25.30
CA ILE A 369 2.06 14.59 26.02
C ILE A 369 3.16 15.01 27.01
N ILE A 370 3.00 14.68 28.28
CA ILE A 370 4.06 14.71 29.27
C ILE A 370 4.70 13.33 29.25
N GLN A 371 6.02 13.28 29.01
CA GLN A 371 6.79 12.05 29.03
C GLN A 371 7.92 12.17 30.05
N ASN A 372 7.77 11.46 31.16
CA ASN A 372 8.77 11.36 32.21
C ASN A 372 9.23 9.91 32.35
N LEU A 373 10.46 9.65 31.91
CA LEU A 373 11.06 8.31 31.86
C LEU A 373 12.19 8.18 32.87
N ASP A 374 12.18 7.06 33.59
CA ASP A 374 13.24 6.64 34.51
C ASP A 374 14.45 6.12 33.72
N CYS A 375 15.23 7.06 33.20
CA CYS A 375 16.42 6.83 32.37
C CYS A 375 17.67 7.33 33.09
N THR A 376 18.86 6.98 32.57
CA THR A 376 20.12 7.54 33.07
C THR A 376 20.84 8.28 31.92
N PRO A 377 20.77 9.63 31.86
CA PRO A 377 20.06 10.55 32.78
C PRO A 377 18.53 10.50 32.63
N GLU A 378 17.80 10.93 33.67
CA GLU A 378 16.33 11.01 33.66
C GLU A 378 15.84 11.93 32.55
N ILE A 379 14.71 11.59 31.92
CA ILE A 379 14.15 12.36 30.81
C ILE A 379 12.80 12.91 31.23
N HIS A 380 12.69 14.24 31.21
CA HIS A 380 11.45 14.97 31.45
C HIS A 380 11.18 15.88 30.26
N ARG A 381 10.20 15.53 29.41
CA ARG A 381 9.88 16.33 28.22
C ARG A 381 8.38 16.43 27.97
N VAL A 382 8.04 17.47 27.23
CA VAL A 382 6.71 17.75 26.70
C VAL A 382 6.77 17.60 25.19
N LEU A 383 5.87 16.79 24.64
CA LEU A 383 5.75 16.56 23.20
C LEU A 383 4.42 17.10 22.69
N LEU A 384 4.41 17.57 21.44
CA LEU A 384 3.18 17.84 20.72
C LEU A 384 2.63 16.51 20.21
N GLY A 385 1.43 16.15 20.66
CA GLY A 385 0.72 14.96 20.21
C GLY A 385 -0.18 15.24 19.02
N PHE A 386 -0.95 14.24 18.63
CA PHE A 386 -1.92 14.35 17.54
C PHE A 386 -3.34 14.26 18.08
N ASN A 387 -4.28 14.97 17.45
CA ASN A 387 -5.69 14.63 17.66
C ASN A 387 -6.00 13.33 16.91
N SER A 388 -6.76 12.44 17.52
CA SER A 388 -7.07 11.14 16.89
C SER A 388 -7.82 11.25 15.57
N ASN A 389 -8.55 12.34 15.31
CA ASN A 389 -9.20 12.62 14.02
C ASN A 389 -8.26 13.19 12.95
N GLU A 390 -7.02 13.55 13.32
CA GLU A 390 -5.97 13.99 12.39
C GLU A 390 -5.00 12.85 12.05
N THR A 391 -5.23 11.66 12.59
CA THR A 391 -4.43 10.46 12.27
C THR A 391 -4.50 10.21 10.76
N ASN A 392 -3.34 10.03 10.13
CA ASN A 392 -3.32 9.66 8.72
C ASN A 392 -3.77 8.19 8.58
N THR A 393 -5.02 8.02 8.15
CA THR A 393 -5.66 6.73 7.93
C THR A 393 -5.59 6.29 6.46
N SER A 394 -5.01 7.07 5.55
CA SER A 394 -4.97 6.71 4.13
C SER A 394 -3.83 5.75 3.77
N CYS A 395 -2.78 5.66 4.60
CA CYS A 395 -1.61 4.84 4.32
C CYS A 395 -1.84 3.35 4.59
N TYR A 396 -1.36 2.52 3.67
CA TYR A 396 -1.23 1.08 3.85
C TYR A 396 0.22 0.72 4.15
N TYR A 397 0.38 -0.36 4.91
CA TYR A 397 1.66 -0.96 5.27
C TYR A 397 1.66 -2.43 4.87
N VAL A 398 2.86 -2.98 4.68
CA VAL A 398 3.04 -4.44 4.61
C VAL A 398 2.69 -5.00 5.99
N SER A 399 1.87 -6.04 6.06
CA SER A 399 1.56 -6.73 7.30
C SER A 399 2.45 -7.97 7.45
N ASP A 400 3.25 -7.98 8.52
CA ASP A 400 4.38 -8.88 8.73
C ASP A 400 4.59 -9.20 10.22
N ILE A 401 3.48 -9.42 10.94
CA ILE A 401 3.43 -9.76 12.38
C ILE A 401 4.30 -10.95 12.70
N GLU A 402 4.13 -12.03 11.94
CA GLU A 402 4.79 -13.31 12.22
C GLU A 402 6.32 -13.22 12.04
N GLU A 403 6.78 -12.33 11.16
CA GLU A 403 8.19 -12.17 10.82
C GLU A 403 8.91 -11.07 11.61
N ASN A 404 8.31 -9.88 11.74
CA ASN A 404 9.06 -8.66 12.08
C ASN A 404 8.52 -7.90 13.29
N TYR A 405 7.37 -8.28 13.86
CA TYR A 405 6.84 -7.59 15.03
C TYR A 405 7.53 -8.17 16.26
N ASN A 406 8.76 -7.71 16.48
CA ASN A 406 9.56 -8.05 17.65
C ASN A 406 8.89 -7.46 18.90
N SER A 407 7.89 -8.17 19.41
CA SER A 407 7.02 -7.67 20.45
C SER A 407 7.21 -8.49 21.73
N ASN A 408 7.25 -7.80 22.87
CA ASN A 408 7.19 -8.45 24.19
C ASN A 408 5.75 -8.90 24.55
N CYS A 409 4.89 -9.05 23.54
CA CYS A 409 3.48 -9.38 23.70
C CYS A 409 3.33 -10.88 23.93
N THR A 410 3.15 -11.28 25.20
CA THR A 410 3.19 -12.70 25.60
C THR A 410 1.88 -13.45 25.38
N THR A 411 0.81 -12.78 24.93
CA THR A 411 -0.55 -13.35 24.92
C THR A 411 -1.29 -13.26 23.59
N GLU A 412 -0.76 -12.54 22.60
CA GLU A 412 -1.48 -12.22 21.36
C GLU A 412 -0.72 -12.81 20.16
N ASN A 413 -1.31 -13.82 19.52
CA ASN A 413 -0.78 -14.44 18.30
C ASN A 413 -1.76 -14.19 17.16
N TYR A 414 -1.62 -13.04 16.50
CA TYR A 414 -2.41 -12.69 15.33
C TYR A 414 -1.68 -13.15 14.07
N SER A 415 -2.45 -13.58 13.07
CA SER A 415 -1.93 -13.82 11.71
C SER A 415 -1.68 -12.50 10.99
N ASN A 416 -0.80 -12.53 9.98
CA ASN A 416 -0.60 -11.40 9.07
C ASN A 416 -1.92 -10.94 8.42
N GLY A 417 -2.01 -9.65 8.14
CA GLY A 417 -3.12 -9.02 7.44
C GLY A 417 -3.33 -9.56 6.02
N PRO A 418 -4.56 -9.53 5.49
CA PRO A 418 -4.91 -10.18 4.24
C PRO A 418 -4.20 -9.53 3.05
N CYS A 419 -3.72 -10.34 2.10
CA CYS A 419 -3.22 -9.85 0.82
C CYS A 419 -4.37 -9.34 -0.07
N PHE A 420 -4.07 -8.73 -1.20
CA PHE A 420 -5.10 -8.20 -2.12
C PHE A 420 -6.15 -9.26 -2.54
N PHE A 421 -5.71 -10.49 -2.80
CA PHE A 421 -6.61 -11.60 -3.16
C PHE A 421 -7.48 -12.04 -1.98
N ASP A 422 -6.92 -12.13 -0.78
CA ASP A 422 -7.69 -12.40 0.43
C ASP A 422 -8.76 -11.32 0.66
N ARG A 423 -8.42 -10.04 0.43
CA ARG A 423 -9.38 -8.93 0.54
C ARG A 423 -10.51 -9.04 -0.50
N LEU A 424 -10.20 -9.40 -1.76
CA LEU A 424 -11.20 -9.69 -2.78
C LEU A 424 -12.11 -10.87 -2.41
N ASP A 425 -11.54 -11.87 -1.76
CA ASP A 425 -12.26 -13.05 -1.26
C ASP A 425 -12.98 -12.77 0.08
N GLY A 426 -12.78 -11.61 0.69
CA GLY A 426 -13.38 -11.24 1.97
C GLY A 426 -12.80 -12.01 3.16
N ASN A 427 -11.58 -12.54 3.03
CA ASN A 427 -10.83 -13.10 4.15
C ASN A 427 -10.19 -11.94 4.95
N LEU A 428 -10.28 -12.02 6.27
CA LEU A 428 -9.72 -11.04 7.19
C LEU A 428 -8.27 -11.32 7.57
N ASN A 429 -7.72 -12.48 7.21
CA ASN A 429 -6.38 -12.91 7.57
C ASN A 429 -5.67 -13.45 6.32
N LEU A 430 -4.35 -13.38 6.31
CA LEU A 430 -3.54 -13.90 5.22
C LEU A 430 -3.70 -15.41 5.07
N SER A 431 -4.12 -15.87 3.89
CA SER A 431 -4.27 -17.30 3.62
C SER A 431 -2.93 -17.94 3.26
N GLN A 432 -2.62 -19.10 3.86
CA GLN A 432 -1.43 -19.89 3.53
C GLN A 432 -1.34 -20.22 2.02
N LYS A 433 -2.49 -20.41 1.36
CA LYS A 433 -2.59 -20.60 -0.10
C LYS A 433 -1.77 -19.55 -0.87
N TYR A 434 -1.97 -18.28 -0.56
CA TYR A 434 -1.34 -17.18 -1.28
C TYR A 434 0.14 -17.01 -0.90
N VAL A 435 0.49 -17.32 0.36
CA VAL A 435 1.87 -17.35 0.83
C VAL A 435 2.67 -18.42 0.09
N ASP A 436 2.13 -19.65 0.01
CA ASP A 436 2.78 -20.78 -0.67
C ASP A 436 3.02 -20.48 -2.15
N GLN A 437 2.04 -19.88 -2.82
CA GLN A 437 2.19 -19.44 -4.21
C GLN A 437 3.27 -18.35 -4.35
N SER A 438 3.24 -17.30 -3.54
CA SER A 438 4.23 -16.23 -3.65
C SER A 438 5.66 -16.74 -3.37
N LEU A 439 5.81 -17.66 -2.42
CA LEU A 439 7.07 -18.35 -2.16
C LEU A 439 7.52 -19.22 -3.34
N GLU A 440 6.60 -19.98 -3.95
CA GLU A 440 6.91 -20.84 -5.10
C GLU A 440 7.42 -20.04 -6.30
N TYR A 441 6.76 -18.93 -6.63
CA TYR A 441 7.06 -18.16 -7.85
C TYR A 441 8.09 -17.05 -7.64
N PHE A 442 8.12 -16.42 -6.46
CA PHE A 442 8.89 -15.20 -6.21
C PHE A 442 9.77 -15.27 -4.96
N ASN A 443 9.72 -16.36 -4.19
CA ASN A 443 10.47 -16.51 -2.94
C ASN A 443 10.22 -15.33 -1.98
N ASN A 444 8.96 -14.91 -1.86
CA ASN A 444 8.51 -13.83 -0.99
C ASN A 444 7.28 -14.28 -0.18
N SER A 445 7.27 -14.06 1.14
CA SER A 445 6.09 -14.29 2.00
C SER A 445 5.38 -12.99 2.38
N LEU A 446 6.01 -11.83 2.17
CA LEU A 446 5.54 -10.52 2.61
C LEU A 446 4.53 -9.94 1.61
N ILE A 447 3.33 -10.52 1.61
CA ILE A 447 2.23 -10.16 0.70
C ILE A 447 1.01 -9.58 1.43
N GLY A 448 1.02 -9.60 2.77
CA GLY A 448 -0.07 -9.07 3.60
C GLY A 448 -0.13 -7.54 3.58
N LEU A 449 -1.34 -7.01 3.75
CA LEU A 449 -1.60 -5.57 3.81
C LEU A 449 -2.33 -5.22 5.11
N GLU A 450 -2.08 -4.04 5.63
CA GLU A 450 -2.82 -3.44 6.75
C GLU A 450 -2.89 -1.92 6.64
N THR A 451 -3.85 -1.31 7.33
CA THR A 451 -3.99 0.15 7.41
C THR A 451 -4.71 0.56 8.69
N ILE A 452 -4.68 1.85 9.02
CA ILE A 452 -5.44 2.40 10.15
C ILE A 452 -6.85 2.76 9.71
N VAL A 453 -7.84 2.38 10.51
CA VAL A 453 -9.26 2.66 10.32
C VAL A 453 -9.56 4.10 10.66
N ASP A 454 -10.28 4.77 9.77
CA ASP A 454 -10.91 6.06 10.06
C ASP A 454 -12.22 5.84 10.82
N LEU A 455 -12.12 5.78 12.15
CA LEU A 455 -13.29 5.56 13.01
C LEU A 455 -14.30 6.72 12.90
N TYR A 456 -13.84 7.94 12.60
CA TYR A 456 -14.71 9.11 12.49
C TYR A 456 -15.56 9.06 11.23
N GLU A 457 -14.94 8.72 10.11
CA GLU A 457 -15.66 8.45 8.86
C GLU A 457 -16.66 7.30 9.06
N LEU A 458 -16.23 6.17 9.64
CA LEU A 458 -17.13 5.04 9.89
C LEU A 458 -18.32 5.42 10.77
N LYS A 459 -18.11 6.20 11.84
CA LYS A 459 -19.21 6.68 12.70
C LYS A 459 -20.16 7.60 11.97
N GLN A 460 -19.64 8.49 11.12
CA GLN A 460 -20.46 9.36 10.28
C GLN A 460 -21.36 8.53 9.37
N TYR A 461 -20.81 7.52 8.68
CA TYR A 461 -21.60 6.65 7.82
C TYR A 461 -22.55 5.73 8.60
N SER A 462 -22.13 5.16 9.73
CA SER A 462 -22.97 4.31 10.59
C SER A 462 -24.21 5.04 11.12
N SER A 463 -24.13 6.37 11.33
CA SER A 463 -25.30 7.18 11.67
C SER A 463 -26.37 7.23 10.56
N MET A 464 -25.96 7.06 9.30
CA MET A 464 -26.84 7.02 8.12
C MET A 464 -27.21 5.59 7.72
N TYR A 465 -26.30 4.64 7.91
CA TYR A 465 -26.39 3.23 7.54
C TYR A 465 -26.15 2.35 8.77
N PRO A 466 -27.20 2.01 9.53
CA PRO A 466 -27.06 1.24 10.77
C PRO A 466 -26.53 -0.19 10.61
N SER A 467 -26.37 -0.69 9.37
CA SER A 467 -25.71 -1.97 9.08
C SER A 467 -24.19 -1.92 9.28
N ILE A 468 -23.58 -0.72 9.29
CA ILE A 468 -22.16 -0.55 9.56
C ILE A 468 -21.92 -0.66 11.06
N GLU A 469 -21.35 -1.78 11.48
CA GLU A 469 -20.99 -2.04 12.87
C GLU A 469 -19.75 -1.23 13.30
N ILE A 470 -19.81 -0.66 14.50
CA ILE A 470 -18.73 0.12 15.10
C ILE A 470 -18.19 -0.60 16.34
N TYR A 471 -16.87 -0.77 16.39
CA TYR A 471 -16.18 -1.46 17.48
C TYR A 471 -15.32 -0.46 18.27
N PRO A 472 -15.89 0.29 19.23
CA PRO A 472 -15.19 1.38 19.91
C PRO A 472 -14.01 0.91 20.77
N ASN A 473 -13.94 -0.38 21.09
CA ASN A 473 -12.84 -0.97 21.86
C ASN A 473 -11.84 -1.74 21.01
N ALA A 474 -12.07 -1.85 19.71
CA ALA A 474 -11.16 -2.56 18.84
C ALA A 474 -9.88 -1.74 18.55
N THR A 475 -8.80 -2.44 18.23
CA THR A 475 -7.63 -1.86 17.57
C THR A 475 -8.06 -1.22 16.26
N TRP A 476 -7.46 -0.09 15.89
CA TRP A 476 -7.77 0.60 14.64
C TRP A 476 -7.02 -0.01 13.45
N VAL A 477 -6.34 -1.14 13.61
CA VAL A 477 -5.75 -1.89 12.48
C VAL A 477 -6.88 -2.57 11.72
N ASP A 478 -7.07 -2.24 10.44
CA ASP A 478 -8.25 -2.59 9.63
C ASP A 478 -8.74 -4.04 9.76
N TYR A 479 -7.91 -5.01 9.41
CA TYR A 479 -8.33 -6.41 9.37
C TYR A 479 -8.62 -6.98 10.77
N LEU A 480 -8.00 -6.43 11.82
CA LEU A 480 -8.27 -6.77 13.23
C LEU A 480 -9.49 -6.03 13.78
N TYR A 481 -9.72 -4.79 13.34
CA TYR A 481 -10.88 -3.98 13.68
C TYR A 481 -12.17 -4.70 13.27
N TRP A 482 -12.22 -5.21 12.04
CA TRP A 482 -13.35 -5.99 11.53
C TRP A 482 -13.53 -7.34 12.23
N GLN A 483 -12.51 -7.83 12.94
CA GLN A 483 -12.59 -9.00 13.83
C GLN A 483 -12.96 -8.63 15.27
N ASN A 484 -13.19 -7.35 15.57
CA ASN A 484 -13.44 -6.81 16.90
C ASN A 484 -12.34 -7.19 17.92
N VAL A 485 -11.09 -7.20 17.47
CA VAL A 485 -9.93 -7.46 18.33
C VAL A 485 -9.66 -6.22 19.17
N SER A 486 -9.59 -6.37 20.49
CA SER A 486 -9.43 -5.25 21.42
C SER A 486 -8.08 -4.53 21.23
N GLY A 487 -8.09 -3.21 21.38
CA GLY A 487 -6.89 -2.38 21.40
C GLY A 487 -6.83 -1.46 22.62
N CYS A 488 -5.64 -0.91 22.87
CA CYS A 488 -5.35 0.00 23.97
C CYS A 488 -5.04 1.41 23.46
N SER A 489 -5.45 2.43 24.23
CA SER A 489 -5.34 3.83 23.80
C SER A 489 -3.88 4.28 23.69
N VAL A 490 -3.48 4.79 22.54
CA VAL A 490 -2.11 5.24 22.24
C VAL A 490 -1.79 6.54 22.97
N MET A 491 -0.70 6.58 23.74
CA MET A 491 -0.34 7.73 24.61
C MET A 491 -0.08 9.01 23.82
N GLY A 492 0.31 8.90 22.55
CA GLY A 492 0.58 10.05 21.67
C GLY A 492 -0.65 10.79 21.12
N TYR A 493 -1.86 10.30 21.38
CA TYR A 493 -3.07 10.76 20.71
C TYR A 493 -4.15 11.21 21.70
N CYS A 494 -4.62 12.44 21.54
CA CYS A 494 -5.75 12.98 22.29
C CYS A 494 -7.08 12.52 21.69
N GLY A 495 -8.06 12.32 22.57
CA GLY A 495 -9.37 11.84 22.17
C GLY A 495 -10.25 12.96 21.63
N VAL A 496 -10.96 12.72 20.53
CA VAL A 496 -11.95 13.65 19.99
C VAL A 496 -13.32 12.97 20.04
N MET A 497 -14.31 13.64 20.60
CA MET A 497 -15.66 13.08 20.82
C MET A 497 -15.67 11.75 21.61
N GLY A 498 -14.69 11.55 22.50
CA GLY A 498 -14.55 10.35 23.33
C GLY A 498 -13.79 9.19 22.67
N ASP A 499 -13.49 9.26 21.38
CA ASP A 499 -12.70 8.25 20.69
C ASP A 499 -11.22 8.56 20.77
N ARG A 500 -10.41 7.53 20.96
CA ARG A 500 -8.95 7.61 21.00
C ARG A 500 -8.40 6.58 20.03
N LEU A 501 -7.26 6.88 19.39
CA LEU A 501 -6.54 5.90 18.60
C LEU A 501 -6.19 4.72 19.50
N LYS A 502 -6.59 3.51 19.09
CA LYS A 502 -6.33 2.27 19.81
C LYS A 502 -5.50 1.34 18.96
N LEU A 503 -4.47 0.76 19.56
CA LEU A 503 -3.64 -0.25 18.94
C LEU A 503 -3.53 -1.47 19.86
N ASP A 504 -3.51 -2.66 19.26
CA ASP A 504 -3.14 -3.89 19.95
C ASP A 504 -1.62 -3.90 20.25
N CYS A 505 -1.19 -4.87 21.06
CA CYS A 505 0.16 -4.89 21.57
C CYS A 505 1.21 -5.03 20.44
N PRO A 506 1.11 -5.99 19.51
CA PRO A 506 2.04 -6.11 18.38
C PRO A 506 2.19 -4.82 17.57
N HIS A 507 1.09 -4.18 17.18
CA HIS A 507 1.15 -2.96 16.36
C HIS A 507 1.71 -1.76 17.12
N SER A 508 1.52 -1.69 18.44
CA SER A 508 2.18 -0.67 19.26
C SER A 508 3.72 -0.74 19.15
N TYR A 509 4.28 -1.97 19.12
CA TYR A 509 5.72 -2.17 18.93
C TYR A 509 6.15 -1.82 17.51
N LYS A 510 5.40 -2.23 16.49
CA LYS A 510 5.70 -1.90 15.08
C LYS A 510 5.77 -0.39 14.85
N TYR A 511 4.79 0.35 15.37
CA TYR A 511 4.72 1.80 15.18
C TYR A 511 5.52 2.60 16.20
N GLU A 512 6.24 1.93 17.11
CA GLU A 512 7.06 2.55 18.17
C GLU A 512 6.29 3.54 19.05
N VAL A 513 5.05 3.20 19.42
CA VAL A 513 4.19 4.06 20.23
C VAL A 513 3.73 3.36 21.50
N ASP A 514 3.82 4.06 22.63
CA ASP A 514 3.29 3.56 23.89
C ASP A 514 1.75 3.51 23.87
N THR A 515 1.19 2.49 24.50
CA THR A 515 -0.24 2.40 24.77
C THR A 515 -0.49 2.35 26.27
N SER A 516 -1.75 2.40 26.69
CA SER A 516 -2.12 2.15 28.10
C SER A 516 -1.79 0.75 28.60
N CYS A 517 -1.44 -0.19 27.71
CA CYS A 517 -1.21 -1.59 28.04
C CYS A 517 0.21 -2.08 27.72
N SER A 518 0.95 -1.35 26.88
CA SER A 518 2.30 -1.69 26.45
C SER A 518 3.19 -0.44 26.52
N ASN A 519 4.40 -0.62 27.04
CA ASN A 519 5.44 0.40 27.04
C ASN A 519 6.52 -0.02 26.04
N VAL A 520 6.59 0.71 24.93
CA VAL A 520 7.41 0.43 23.75
C VAL A 520 8.65 1.32 23.76
N THR A 521 8.49 2.58 24.19
CA THR A 521 9.59 3.53 24.25
C THR A 521 10.58 3.11 25.33
N THR A 522 11.75 2.62 24.90
CA THR A 522 12.91 2.47 25.79
C THR A 522 13.61 3.80 25.97
N CYS A 523 14.39 3.93 27.05
CA CYS A 523 15.31 5.05 27.19
C CYS A 523 16.16 5.21 25.92
N PRO A 524 16.22 6.41 25.30
CA PRO A 524 16.99 6.67 24.10
C PRO A 524 18.51 6.52 24.29
#